data_AF-A0A2H3B6Y3-F1
#
_entry.id   AF-A0A2H3B6Y3-F1
#
_cell.length_a   1.000
_cell.length_b   1.000
_cell.length_c   1.000
_cell.angle_alpha   90.00
_cell.angle_beta   90.00
_cell.angle_gamma   90.00
#
_symmetry.space_group_name_H-M   'P 1'
#
loop_
_entity.id
_entity.type
_entity.pdbx_description
1 polymer ?
#
loop_
_entity_poly.entity_id
_entity_poly.type
_entity_poly.pdbx_seq_one_letter_code
_entity_poly.pdbx_strand_id
1 'polypeptide(L)'
;MRQDVVADNRIISRLIPPRRVWDLYSNRVVPWWAVRQWPWAISHAWMKEEDRVTVRTPINGYEWPVPMPRDANLDLIRIEMLNEGAEYAWLDVLCLRQERGRQEDLRTEEWKVDVPTIGRVYEMAHSNRLVCYLSGLGCPFNLKAVDLESDTCWFRRAWTLQETQHGMIIGGDTGDDRFTEREMRTMVENRLSLLGQGIGIGRQGTPVFIALSEMRKRVSTNPVDRVAGLSYLLQTEEVPAYYAAQSEEEAWNALVDEMSITYREHMFFLYPQPGSGNKFWRPSWKQ
;
A
#
# COMPACT_ATOMS: atom_id res chain seq x y z
N MET A 1 21.54 -1.14 7.92
CA MET A 1 20.73 -0.21 7.08
C MET A 1 20.90 -0.67 5.64
N ARG A 2 19.84 -0.70 4.81
CA ARG A 2 19.93 -1.06 3.38
C ARG A 2 20.54 0.12 2.58
N GLN A 3 21.76 0.53 2.89
CA GLN A 3 22.37 1.69 2.22
C GLN A 3 22.73 1.38 0.78
N ASP A 4 23.11 0.13 0.50
CA ASP A 4 23.55 -0.31 -0.83
C ASP A 4 22.44 -0.34 -1.89
N VAL A 5 21.19 -0.07 -1.51
CA VAL A 5 20.05 -0.03 -2.43
C VAL A 5 19.62 1.38 -2.79
N VAL A 6 20.28 2.41 -2.23
CA VAL A 6 19.97 3.82 -2.51
C VAL A 6 21.18 4.52 -3.13
N ALA A 7 20.99 5.12 -4.31
CA ALA A 7 21.97 5.96 -4.99
C ALA A 7 21.28 7.25 -5.46
N ASP A 8 21.90 8.41 -5.24
CA ASP A 8 21.38 9.72 -5.67
C ASP A 8 19.88 9.94 -5.36
N ASN A 9 19.47 9.64 -4.13
CA ASN A 9 18.07 9.73 -3.65
C ASN A 9 17.07 8.81 -4.38
N ARG A 10 17.55 7.72 -4.98
CA ARG A 10 16.75 6.75 -5.72
C ARG A 10 17.08 5.34 -5.26
N ILE A 11 16.06 4.50 -5.25
CA ILE A 11 16.19 3.08 -4.96
C ILE A 11 16.49 2.40 -6.28
N ILE A 12 17.68 1.81 -6.39
CA ILE A 12 18.24 1.27 -7.65
C ILE A 12 17.43 0.10 -8.26
N SER A 13 16.40 -0.39 -7.57
CA SER A 13 15.55 -1.46 -8.05
C SER A 13 14.18 -1.42 -7.37
N ARG A 14 13.12 -1.65 -8.14
CA ARG A 14 11.78 -1.95 -7.60
C ARG A 14 11.64 -3.37 -7.02
N LEU A 15 12.64 -4.23 -7.16
CA LEU A 15 12.54 -5.65 -6.78
C LEU A 15 12.96 -5.92 -5.33
N ILE A 16 12.96 -4.88 -4.49
CA ILE A 16 13.42 -4.95 -3.11
C ILE A 16 12.40 -5.73 -2.27
N PRO A 17 12.81 -6.82 -1.58
CA PRO A 17 11.92 -7.54 -0.68
C PRO A 17 11.59 -6.71 0.56
N PRO A 18 10.52 -6.99 1.31
CA PRO A 18 10.23 -6.28 2.54
C PRO A 18 11.40 -6.40 3.53
N ARG A 19 11.59 -5.41 4.39
CA ARG A 19 12.65 -5.47 5.42
C ARG A 19 12.38 -6.56 6.45
N ARG A 20 11.11 -6.70 6.81
CA ARG A 20 10.62 -7.57 7.88
C ARG A 20 9.39 -8.32 7.42
N VAL A 21 9.16 -9.46 8.04
CA VAL A 21 7.95 -10.28 7.88
C VAL A 21 7.47 -10.71 9.25
N TRP A 22 6.17 -10.87 9.41
CA TRP A 22 5.57 -11.48 10.59
C TRP A 22 5.56 -12.99 10.42
N ASP A 23 6.41 -13.68 11.17
CA ASP A 23 6.35 -15.12 11.34
C ASP A 23 5.16 -15.45 12.24
N LEU A 24 4.14 -16.07 11.64
CA LEU A 24 2.90 -16.38 12.33
C LEU A 24 3.10 -17.53 13.30
N TYR A 25 4.02 -18.47 13.09
CA TYR A 25 4.23 -19.56 14.04
C TYR A 25 4.90 -19.08 15.32
N SER A 26 5.98 -18.30 15.22
CA SER A 26 6.65 -17.74 16.41
C SER A 26 5.97 -16.50 16.99
N ASN A 27 4.99 -15.94 16.28
CA ASN A 27 4.31 -14.68 16.57
C ASN A 27 5.30 -13.51 16.75
N ARG A 28 6.26 -13.40 15.82
CA ARG A 28 7.31 -12.37 15.85
C ARG A 28 7.56 -11.77 14.49
N VAL A 29 7.87 -10.48 14.48
CA VAL A 29 8.43 -9.80 13.32
C VAL A 29 9.92 -10.14 13.24
N VAL A 30 10.31 -10.76 12.14
CA VAL A 30 11.68 -11.18 11.86
C VAL A 30 12.19 -10.53 10.58
N PRO A 31 13.52 -10.35 10.42
CA PRO A 31 14.07 -9.84 9.18
C PRO A 31 13.79 -10.79 8.01
N TRP A 32 13.40 -10.24 6.85
CA TRP A 32 13.11 -11.06 5.67
C TRP A 32 14.31 -11.92 5.24
N TRP A 33 15.55 -11.42 5.38
CA TRP A 33 16.75 -12.14 4.95
C TRP A 33 16.99 -13.46 5.72
N ALA A 34 16.39 -13.60 6.90
CA ALA A 34 16.45 -14.83 7.71
C ALA A 34 15.45 -15.89 7.22
N VAL A 35 14.33 -15.45 6.64
CA VAL A 35 13.25 -16.32 6.16
C VAL A 35 13.39 -16.62 4.66
N ARG A 36 13.67 -15.60 3.85
CA ARG A 36 13.81 -15.64 2.38
C ARG A 36 12.59 -16.21 1.64
N GLN A 37 11.41 -16.07 2.22
CA GLN A 37 10.14 -16.44 1.59
C GLN A 37 9.27 -15.20 1.41
N TRP A 38 8.48 -15.17 0.35
CA TRP A 38 7.51 -14.09 0.13
C TRP A 38 6.32 -14.30 1.06
N PRO A 39 6.02 -13.31 1.92
CA PRO A 39 4.91 -13.41 2.85
C PRO A 39 3.58 -13.27 2.12
N TRP A 40 2.52 -13.74 2.75
CA TRP A 40 1.16 -13.31 2.44
C TRP A 40 1.02 -11.82 2.77
N ALA A 41 0.28 -11.08 1.98
CA ALA A 41 0.05 -9.66 2.23
C ALA A 41 -1.28 -9.48 2.98
N ILE A 42 -1.27 -8.58 3.96
CA ILE A 42 -2.48 -8.09 4.61
C ILE A 42 -2.68 -6.65 4.17
N SER A 43 -3.85 -6.37 3.61
CA SER A 43 -4.32 -5.03 3.34
C SER A 43 -5.53 -4.73 4.22
N HIS A 44 -5.76 -3.46 4.55
CA HIS A 44 -6.88 -3.09 5.39
C HIS A 44 -7.32 -1.65 5.18
N ALA A 45 -8.61 -1.39 5.44
CA ALA A 45 -9.11 -0.03 5.54
C ALA A 45 -8.52 0.67 6.76
N TRP A 46 -8.40 2.00 6.67
CA TRP A 46 -8.08 2.81 7.84
C TRP A 46 -9.33 3.03 8.68
N MET A 47 -9.14 3.20 9.98
CA MET A 47 -10.18 3.64 10.89
C MET A 47 -9.91 5.09 11.30
N LYS A 48 -10.96 5.78 11.75
CA LYS A 48 -10.81 7.14 12.28
C LYS A 48 -9.92 7.14 13.53
N GLU A 49 -9.32 8.27 13.87
CA GLU A 49 -8.39 8.34 15.01
C GLU A 49 -9.07 7.98 16.33
N GLU A 50 -10.33 8.40 16.50
CA GLU A 50 -11.17 8.07 17.65
C GLU A 50 -11.45 6.57 17.80
N ASP A 51 -11.47 5.81 16.69
CA ASP A 51 -11.76 4.37 16.67
C ASP A 51 -10.49 3.51 16.70
N ARG A 52 -9.31 4.15 16.78
CA ARG A 52 -8.01 3.49 16.86
C ARG A 52 -7.43 3.49 18.26
N VAL A 53 -6.66 2.45 18.55
CA VAL A 53 -5.79 2.34 19.70
C VAL A 53 -4.37 2.07 19.23
N THR A 54 -3.41 2.49 20.05
CA THR A 54 -1.99 2.33 19.80
C THR A 54 -1.45 1.28 20.77
N VAL A 55 -1.11 0.10 20.26
CA VAL A 55 -0.72 -1.06 21.08
C VAL A 55 0.79 -1.26 21.08
N ARG A 56 1.39 -1.48 22.26
CA ARG A 56 2.78 -1.96 22.37
C ARG A 56 2.75 -3.48 22.50
N THR A 57 3.44 -4.17 21.61
CA THR A 57 3.37 -5.64 21.51
C THR A 57 4.76 -6.26 21.49
N PRO A 58 4.95 -7.46 22.07
CA PRO A 58 6.20 -8.21 21.93
C PRO A 58 6.44 -8.69 20.49
N ILE A 59 5.40 -8.71 19.64
CA ILE A 59 5.48 -9.20 18.26
C ILE A 59 6.56 -8.45 17.48
N ASN A 60 6.67 -7.13 17.62
CA ASN A 60 7.73 -6.31 17.01
C ASN A 60 8.84 -5.93 18.01
N GLY A 61 9.02 -6.72 19.08
CA GLY A 61 10.03 -6.45 20.11
C GLY A 61 9.79 -5.18 20.91
N TYR A 62 8.56 -4.65 20.94
CA TYR A 62 8.20 -3.37 21.54
C TYR A 62 8.98 -2.18 20.97
N GLU A 63 9.49 -2.26 19.74
CA GLU A 63 10.31 -1.19 19.15
C GLU A 63 9.49 0.03 18.74
N TRP A 64 8.32 -0.19 18.13
CA TRP A 64 7.36 0.85 17.76
C TRP A 64 5.94 0.46 18.18
N PRO A 65 5.05 1.45 18.36
CA PRO A 65 3.64 1.15 18.60
C PRO A 65 2.92 0.68 17.33
N VAL A 66 1.84 -0.08 17.50
CA VAL A 66 1.01 -0.61 16.41
C VAL A 66 -0.36 0.09 16.44
N PRO A 67 -0.69 0.97 15.48
CA PRO A 67 -2.02 1.54 15.37
C PRO A 67 -3.00 0.50 14.81
N MET A 68 -4.12 0.28 15.50
CA MET A 68 -5.14 -0.68 15.07
C MET A 68 -6.53 -0.30 15.62
N PRO A 69 -7.63 -0.86 15.09
CA PRO A 69 -8.97 -0.62 15.63
C PRO A 69 -9.06 -1.06 17.10
N ARG A 70 -9.88 -0.37 17.91
CA ARG A 70 -10.03 -0.67 19.36
C ARG A 70 -10.45 -2.10 19.65
N ASP A 71 -11.37 -2.62 18.84
CA ASP A 71 -11.96 -3.95 19.02
C ASP A 71 -11.21 -5.05 18.27
N ALA A 72 -10.14 -4.71 17.55
CA ALA A 72 -9.32 -5.68 16.83
C ALA A 72 -8.31 -6.36 17.76
N ASN A 73 -7.91 -7.58 17.41
CA ASN A 73 -6.90 -8.34 18.14
C ASN A 73 -5.91 -8.99 17.18
N LEU A 74 -4.61 -8.71 17.36
CA LEU A 74 -3.53 -9.28 16.55
C LEU A 74 -3.49 -10.80 16.62
N ASP A 75 -3.85 -11.42 17.75
CA ASP A 75 -3.89 -12.87 17.86
C ASP A 75 -5.03 -13.49 17.05
N LEU A 76 -6.17 -12.79 16.91
CA LEU A 76 -7.27 -13.23 16.06
C LEU A 76 -6.92 -13.11 14.58
N ILE A 77 -6.32 -11.99 14.18
CA ILE A 77 -5.79 -11.80 12.81
C ILE A 77 -4.77 -12.89 12.49
N ARG A 78 -3.87 -13.20 13.43
CA ARG A 78 -2.90 -14.29 13.29
C ARG A 78 -3.58 -15.65 13.08
N ILE A 79 -4.60 -15.98 13.87
CA ILE A 79 -5.34 -17.23 13.75
C ILE A 79 -6.03 -17.32 12.38
N GLU A 80 -6.66 -16.23 11.93
CA GLU A 80 -7.29 -16.15 10.62
C GLU A 80 -6.27 -16.41 9.50
N MET A 81 -5.13 -15.72 9.52
CA MET A 81 -4.05 -15.93 8.55
C MET A 81 -3.49 -17.37 8.58
N LEU A 82 -3.35 -17.98 9.76
CA LEU A 82 -2.91 -19.37 9.90
C LEU A 82 -3.94 -20.35 9.32
N ASN A 83 -5.24 -20.08 9.48
CA ASN A 83 -6.31 -20.91 8.92
C ASN A 83 -6.35 -20.84 7.39
N GLU A 84 -6.01 -19.68 6.80
CA GLU A 84 -5.82 -19.54 5.35
C GLU A 84 -4.53 -20.22 4.83
N GLY A 85 -3.69 -20.75 5.74
CA GLY A 85 -2.46 -21.46 5.40
C GLY A 85 -1.23 -20.57 5.26
N ALA A 86 -1.28 -19.32 5.75
CA ALA A 86 -0.11 -18.46 5.78
C ALA A 86 0.87 -18.89 6.88
N GLU A 87 2.15 -19.02 6.54
CA GLU A 87 3.24 -19.19 7.52
C GLU A 87 3.86 -17.83 7.89
N TYR A 88 4.03 -16.98 6.87
CA TYR A 88 4.58 -15.63 6.99
C TYR A 88 3.60 -14.64 6.41
N ALA A 89 3.35 -13.56 7.14
CA ALA A 89 2.52 -12.45 6.69
C ALA A 89 3.31 -11.14 6.66
N TRP A 90 2.85 -10.19 5.87
CA TRP A 90 3.29 -8.82 5.89
C TRP A 90 2.09 -7.95 6.20
N LEU A 91 2.18 -7.24 7.32
CA LEU A 91 1.21 -6.28 7.78
C LEU A 91 1.98 -4.98 8.03
N ASP A 92 1.65 -3.92 7.32
CA ASP A 92 2.35 -2.63 7.33
C ASP A 92 2.56 -2.09 8.75
N VAL A 93 1.54 -2.10 9.60
CA VAL A 93 1.61 -1.61 10.98
C VAL A 93 2.53 -2.43 11.89
N LEU A 94 2.84 -3.67 11.51
CA LEU A 94 3.80 -4.54 12.19
C LEU A 94 5.18 -4.57 11.54
N CYS A 95 5.27 -4.52 10.21
CA CYS A 95 6.51 -4.76 9.48
C CYS A 95 7.26 -3.46 9.15
N LEU A 96 6.54 -2.34 9.07
CA LEU A 96 7.11 -1.00 8.97
C LEU A 96 7.19 -0.36 10.35
N ARG A 97 8.29 0.36 10.60
CA ARG A 97 8.45 1.14 11.82
C ARG A 97 7.44 2.29 11.81
N GLN A 98 6.61 2.38 12.84
CA GLN A 98 5.56 3.38 12.96
C GLN A 98 6.05 4.63 13.70
N GLU A 99 5.35 5.74 13.50
CA GLU A 99 5.59 6.99 14.24
C GLU A 99 5.38 6.80 15.75
N ARG A 100 5.97 7.72 16.54
CA ARG A 100 5.90 7.73 18.01
C ARG A 100 6.57 6.48 18.62
N GLY A 101 7.49 5.88 17.88
CA GLY A 101 8.31 4.75 18.29
C GLY A 101 9.58 5.16 19.02
N ARG A 102 10.40 4.17 19.38
CA ARG A 102 11.81 4.45 19.72
C ARG A 102 12.57 4.65 18.40
N GLN A 103 13.58 5.54 18.41
CA GLN A 103 14.49 5.77 17.28
C GLN A 103 13.78 6.30 16.02
N GLU A 104 13.18 7.49 16.13
CA GLU A 104 12.52 8.20 15.01
C GLU A 104 13.48 8.56 13.86
N ASP A 105 14.76 8.74 14.18
CA ASP A 105 15.86 8.87 13.22
C ASP A 105 15.96 7.61 12.34
N LEU A 106 15.95 6.42 12.94
CA LEU A 106 15.95 5.17 12.18
C LEU A 106 14.67 5.01 11.37
N ARG A 107 13.51 5.41 11.90
CA ARG A 107 12.25 5.37 11.12
C ARG A 107 12.39 6.18 9.84
N THR A 108 12.91 7.40 9.94
CA THR A 108 13.08 8.29 8.81
C THR A 108 13.98 7.67 7.75
N GLU A 109 15.10 7.05 8.15
CA GLU A 109 16.00 6.34 7.23
C GLU A 109 15.40 5.05 6.65
N GLU A 110 14.62 4.30 7.42
CA GLU A 110 13.93 3.11 6.93
C GLU A 110 12.84 3.47 5.91
N TRP A 111 12.07 4.53 6.17
CA TRP A 111 10.97 4.96 5.33
C TRP A 111 11.42 5.41 3.94
N LYS A 112 12.62 5.97 3.80
CA LYS A 112 13.20 6.31 2.49
C LYS A 112 13.15 5.15 1.50
N VAL A 113 13.30 3.92 1.99
CA VAL A 113 13.32 2.70 1.17
C VAL A 113 12.04 1.89 1.33
N ASP A 114 11.62 1.65 2.56
CA ASP A 114 10.61 0.63 2.87
C ASP A 114 9.19 1.08 2.49
N VAL A 115 8.84 2.36 2.67
CA VAL A 115 7.52 2.92 2.29
C VAL A 115 7.29 2.90 0.77
N PRO A 116 8.19 3.42 -0.07
CA PRO A 116 7.94 3.45 -1.51
C PRO A 116 8.06 2.05 -2.13
N THR A 117 8.59 1.04 -1.43
CA THR A 117 8.73 -0.34 -1.93
C THR A 117 7.65 -1.32 -1.47
N ILE A 118 6.66 -0.87 -0.68
CA ILE A 118 5.59 -1.78 -0.21
C ILE A 118 4.82 -2.43 -1.36
N GLY A 119 4.70 -1.75 -2.51
CA GLY A 119 4.01 -2.28 -3.69
C GLY A 119 4.58 -3.63 -4.14
N ARG A 120 5.86 -3.90 -3.89
CA ARG A 120 6.48 -5.20 -4.21
C ARG A 120 5.90 -6.34 -3.39
N VAL A 121 5.52 -6.09 -2.14
CA VAL A 121 4.92 -7.11 -1.27
C VAL A 121 3.61 -7.58 -1.88
N TYR A 122 2.75 -6.63 -2.26
CA TYR A 122 1.49 -6.92 -2.91
C TYR A 122 1.71 -7.53 -4.30
N GLU A 123 2.61 -6.99 -5.11
CA GLU A 123 3.02 -7.59 -6.40
C GLU A 123 3.62 -9.00 -6.26
N MET A 124 4.00 -9.47 -5.07
CA MET A 124 4.45 -10.87 -4.90
C MET A 124 3.40 -11.74 -4.21
N ALA A 125 2.34 -11.14 -3.65
CA ALA A 125 1.19 -11.81 -3.05
C ALA A 125 0.14 -12.29 -4.08
N HIS A 126 0.55 -12.51 -5.34
CA HIS A 126 -0.34 -13.07 -6.37
C HIS A 126 -0.82 -14.49 -6.01
N SER A 127 -1.92 -14.93 -6.64
CA SER A 127 -2.53 -16.27 -6.46
C SER A 127 -3.12 -16.51 -5.06
N ASN A 128 -4.08 -15.66 -4.67
CA ASN A 128 -4.87 -15.79 -3.43
C ASN A 128 -4.06 -15.68 -2.13
N ARG A 129 -2.97 -14.88 -2.12
CA ARG A 129 -2.13 -14.65 -0.92
C ARG A 129 -2.28 -13.23 -0.35
N LEU A 130 -3.36 -12.55 -0.70
CA LEU A 130 -3.72 -11.23 -0.20
C LEU A 130 -5.03 -11.33 0.59
N VAL A 131 -4.97 -11.05 1.89
CA VAL A 131 -6.15 -10.92 2.75
C VAL A 131 -6.44 -9.44 2.94
N CYS A 132 -7.68 -9.03 2.67
CA CYS A 132 -8.11 -7.63 2.68
C CYS A 132 -9.25 -7.39 3.67
N TYR A 133 -8.97 -6.63 4.72
CA TYR A 133 -9.98 -6.20 5.70
C TYR A 133 -10.64 -4.88 5.30
N LEU A 134 -11.73 -4.96 4.53
CA LEU A 134 -12.41 -3.78 3.96
C LEU A 134 -13.13 -2.90 5.01
N SER A 135 -13.49 -3.47 6.16
CA SER A 135 -14.17 -2.75 7.26
C SER A 135 -13.20 -2.23 8.34
N GLY A 136 -11.90 -2.44 8.18
CA GLY A 136 -10.86 -2.11 9.16
C GLY A 136 -10.11 -3.36 9.63
N LEU A 137 -8.81 -3.20 9.92
CA LEU A 137 -7.91 -4.32 10.26
C LEU A 137 -8.47 -5.22 11.37
N GLY A 138 -8.70 -6.49 11.09
CA GLY A 138 -9.22 -7.46 12.06
C GLY A 138 -10.67 -7.24 12.48
N CYS A 139 -11.40 -6.33 11.83
CA CYS A 139 -12.83 -6.13 12.05
C CYS A 139 -13.63 -7.10 11.18
N PRO A 140 -14.82 -7.56 11.65
CA PRO A 140 -15.75 -8.31 10.81
C PRO A 140 -16.12 -7.57 9.53
N PHE A 141 -16.34 -8.32 8.45
CA PHE A 141 -16.81 -7.76 7.19
C PHE A 141 -18.27 -7.28 7.33
N ASN A 142 -18.45 -5.98 7.54
CA ASN A 142 -19.76 -5.35 7.75
C ASN A 142 -19.82 -3.98 7.07
N LEU A 143 -19.42 -3.95 5.80
CA LEU A 143 -19.39 -2.74 5.00
C LEU A 143 -20.80 -2.37 4.53
N LYS A 144 -21.20 -1.11 4.63
CA LYS A 144 -22.45 -0.58 4.07
C LYS A 144 -22.17 0.28 2.85
N ALA A 145 -23.19 0.49 2.02
CA ALA A 145 -23.07 1.32 0.81
C ALA A 145 -22.55 2.74 1.12
N VAL A 146 -22.95 3.31 2.26
CA VAL A 146 -22.50 4.64 2.70
C VAL A 146 -21.01 4.66 3.07
N ASP A 147 -20.46 3.54 3.55
CA ASP A 147 -19.06 3.46 3.98
C ASP A 147 -18.11 3.50 2.78
N LEU A 148 -18.58 3.13 1.59
CA LEU A 148 -17.81 3.16 0.35
C LEU A 148 -17.42 4.57 -0.11
N GLU A 149 -18.14 5.59 0.38
CA GLU A 149 -17.89 6.99 0.06
C GLU A 149 -17.07 7.69 1.16
N SER A 150 -16.78 7.00 2.27
CA SER A 150 -15.94 7.52 3.36
C SER A 150 -14.47 7.64 2.93
N ASP A 151 -13.78 8.68 3.38
CA ASP A 151 -12.33 8.83 3.15
C ASP A 151 -11.48 7.78 3.88
N THR A 152 -12.07 7.05 4.82
CA THR A 152 -11.47 5.89 5.49
C THR A 152 -11.65 4.58 4.72
N CYS A 153 -12.54 4.57 3.72
CA CYS A 153 -12.81 3.40 2.89
C CYS A 153 -11.52 2.92 2.20
N TRP A 154 -11.34 1.60 2.13
CA TRP A 154 -10.24 0.99 1.42
C TRP A 154 -10.09 1.50 -0.02
N PHE A 155 -11.19 1.63 -0.77
CA PHE A 155 -11.18 2.15 -2.15
C PHE A 155 -10.87 3.65 -2.26
N ARG A 156 -10.76 4.37 -1.15
CA ARG A 156 -10.51 5.81 -1.12
C ARG A 156 -9.09 6.14 -0.68
N ARG A 157 -8.27 5.18 -0.25
CA ARG A 157 -6.90 5.45 0.19
C ARG A 157 -5.90 5.43 -0.98
N ALA A 158 -4.87 6.28 -0.89
CA ALA A 158 -3.85 6.39 -1.93
C ALA A 158 -3.01 5.11 -2.07
N TRP A 159 -2.50 4.60 -0.94
CA TRP A 159 -1.65 3.41 -0.92
C TRP A 159 -2.37 2.14 -1.37
N THR A 160 -3.65 1.96 -1.03
CA THR A 160 -4.42 0.77 -1.39
C THR A 160 -4.65 0.60 -2.89
N LEU A 161 -4.47 1.67 -3.68
CA LEU A 161 -4.59 1.59 -5.14
C LEU A 161 -3.58 0.61 -5.74
N GLN A 162 -2.32 0.61 -5.28
CA GLN A 162 -1.30 -0.34 -5.73
C GLN A 162 -1.45 -1.74 -5.09
N GLU A 163 -2.34 -1.89 -4.10
CA GLU A 163 -2.62 -3.15 -3.40
C GLU A 163 -3.78 -3.93 -4.05
N THR A 164 -4.44 -3.33 -5.05
CA THR A 164 -5.60 -3.92 -5.71
C THR A 164 -5.19 -5.15 -6.52
N GLN A 165 -5.85 -6.29 -6.25
CA GLN A 165 -5.63 -7.54 -6.97
C GLN A 165 -6.94 -8.29 -7.20
N HIS A 166 -6.99 -9.06 -8.28
CA HIS A 166 -8.06 -10.04 -8.50
C HIS A 166 -7.85 -11.25 -7.60
N GLY A 167 -8.93 -11.79 -7.03
CA GLY A 167 -8.87 -12.98 -6.17
C GLY A 167 -8.31 -12.72 -4.77
N MET A 168 -8.40 -11.48 -4.26
CA MET A 168 -8.11 -11.21 -2.86
C MET A 168 -9.13 -11.89 -1.94
N ILE A 169 -8.67 -12.40 -0.80
CA ILE A 169 -9.52 -12.99 0.25
C ILE A 169 -10.07 -11.85 1.09
N ILE A 170 -11.37 -11.83 1.35
CA ILE A 170 -11.99 -10.83 2.24
C ILE A 170 -11.78 -11.30 3.68
N GLY A 171 -11.01 -10.53 4.45
CA GLY A 171 -10.78 -10.81 5.87
C GLY A 171 -11.95 -10.36 6.75
N GLY A 172 -12.07 -10.98 7.92
CA GLY A 172 -13.17 -10.73 8.86
C GLY A 172 -14.47 -11.43 8.47
N ASP A 173 -14.39 -12.45 7.61
CA ASP A 173 -15.55 -13.26 7.23
C ASP A 173 -16.05 -14.07 8.42
N THR A 174 -17.28 -13.80 8.86
CA THR A 174 -17.90 -14.55 9.96
C THR A 174 -18.69 -15.77 9.49
N GLY A 175 -18.74 -16.04 8.18
CA GLY A 175 -19.57 -17.07 7.58
C GLY A 175 -21.07 -16.81 7.70
N ASP A 176 -21.46 -15.57 8.03
CA ASP A 176 -22.86 -15.17 8.17
C ASP A 176 -23.41 -14.79 6.80
N ASP A 177 -24.15 -15.71 6.18
CA ASP A 177 -24.55 -15.57 4.80
C ASP A 177 -25.80 -14.70 4.61
N ARG A 178 -25.78 -13.52 5.23
CA ARG A 178 -26.88 -12.57 5.14
C ARG A 178 -26.96 -12.05 3.71
N PHE A 179 -28.18 -11.94 3.20
CA PHE A 179 -28.44 -11.39 1.86
C PHE A 179 -27.70 -10.06 1.60
N THR A 180 -27.70 -9.17 2.59
CA THR A 180 -27.00 -7.87 2.53
C THR A 180 -25.49 -8.00 2.40
N GLU A 181 -24.90 -9.02 3.02
CA GLU A 181 -23.46 -9.28 2.94
C GLU A 181 -23.07 -9.79 1.55
N ARG A 182 -23.87 -10.72 0.98
CA ARG A 182 -23.69 -11.20 -0.40
C ARG A 182 -23.77 -10.07 -1.42
N GLU A 183 -24.76 -9.18 -1.29
CA GLU A 183 -24.89 -8.00 -2.16
C GLU A 183 -23.66 -7.08 -2.06
N MET A 184 -23.14 -6.88 -0.85
CA MET A 184 -21.94 -6.06 -0.64
C MET A 184 -20.69 -6.71 -1.21
N ARG A 185 -20.51 -8.03 -1.07
CA ARG A 185 -19.41 -8.77 -1.73
C ARG A 185 -19.47 -8.62 -3.24
N THR A 186 -20.65 -8.76 -3.82
CA THR A 186 -20.86 -8.57 -5.27
C THR A 186 -20.52 -7.14 -5.70
N MET A 187 -20.90 -6.13 -4.90
CA MET A 187 -20.56 -4.74 -5.17
C MET A 187 -19.05 -4.48 -5.09
N VAL A 188 -18.37 -5.05 -4.10
CA VAL A 188 -16.91 -5.00 -3.93
C VAL A 188 -16.21 -5.64 -5.13
N GLU A 189 -16.62 -6.85 -5.53
CA GLU A 189 -16.08 -7.56 -6.68
C GLU A 189 -16.26 -6.77 -7.99
N ASN A 190 -17.43 -6.18 -8.19
CA ASN A 190 -17.69 -5.32 -9.35
C ASN A 190 -16.77 -4.09 -9.35
N ARG A 191 -16.57 -3.43 -8.19
CA ARG A 191 -15.64 -2.29 -8.07
C ARG A 191 -14.19 -2.72 -8.36
N LEU A 192 -13.76 -3.88 -7.85
CA LEU A 192 -12.42 -4.41 -8.12
C LEU A 192 -12.22 -4.75 -9.59
N SER A 193 -13.23 -5.33 -10.25
CA SER A 193 -13.20 -5.63 -11.68
C SER A 193 -13.07 -4.35 -12.51
N LEU A 194 -13.85 -3.31 -12.19
CA LEU A 194 -13.75 -2.01 -12.87
C LEU A 194 -12.38 -1.35 -12.67
N LEU A 195 -11.85 -1.38 -11.44
CA LEU A 195 -10.50 -0.90 -11.15
C LEU A 195 -9.44 -1.72 -11.90
N GLY A 196 -9.61 -3.04 -11.96
CA GLY A 196 -8.72 -3.95 -12.67
C GLY A 196 -8.65 -3.70 -14.17
N GLN A 197 -9.81 -3.43 -14.80
CA GLN A 197 -9.92 -3.07 -16.21
C GLN A 197 -9.25 -1.72 -16.50
N GLY A 198 -9.42 -0.72 -15.64
CA GLY A 198 -8.80 0.59 -15.81
C GLY A 198 -7.29 0.58 -15.58
N ILE A 199 -6.83 -0.14 -14.55
CA ILE A 199 -5.42 -0.13 -14.13
C ILE A 199 -4.59 -1.12 -14.97
N GLY A 200 -5.20 -2.03 -15.73
CA GLY A 200 -4.44 -3.03 -16.49
C GLY A 200 -3.69 -3.98 -15.56
N ILE A 201 -4.36 -4.41 -14.49
CA ILE A 201 -3.78 -5.32 -13.47
C ILE A 201 -3.46 -6.65 -14.15
N GLY A 202 -2.21 -6.81 -14.59
CA GLY A 202 -1.66 -8.09 -15.05
C GLY A 202 -0.76 -8.06 -16.29
N ARG A 203 -0.80 -7.07 -17.19
CA ARG A 203 0.08 -7.01 -18.39
C ARG A 203 0.20 -5.59 -18.96
N GLN A 204 1.44 -5.10 -19.10
CA GLN A 204 1.86 -3.75 -19.51
C GLN A 204 1.33 -2.67 -18.54
N GLY A 205 2.23 -1.83 -17.99
CA GLY A 205 1.84 -0.93 -16.91
C GLY A 205 0.69 0.03 -17.29
N THR A 206 -0.01 0.53 -16.28
CA THR A 206 -1.21 1.36 -16.45
C THR A 206 -0.91 2.59 -17.30
N PRO A 207 -1.77 2.93 -18.29
CA PRO A 207 -1.63 4.21 -18.98
C PRO A 207 -1.56 5.35 -17.97
N VAL A 208 -0.54 6.21 -18.08
CA VAL A 208 -0.20 7.23 -17.06
C VAL A 208 -1.40 8.06 -16.61
N PHE A 209 -2.25 8.49 -17.54
CA PHE A 209 -3.44 9.29 -17.24
C PHE A 209 -4.55 8.52 -16.52
N ILE A 210 -4.64 7.20 -16.70
CA ILE A 210 -5.59 6.37 -15.95
C ILE A 210 -5.11 6.23 -14.51
N ALA A 211 -3.83 5.91 -14.29
CA ALA A 211 -3.25 5.84 -12.95
C ALA A 211 -3.40 7.18 -12.20
N LEU A 212 -3.11 8.31 -12.87
CA LEU A 212 -3.30 9.65 -12.31
C LEU A 212 -4.77 9.96 -12.00
N SER A 213 -5.69 9.62 -12.92
CA SER A 213 -7.12 9.83 -12.72
C SER A 213 -7.66 9.04 -11.51
N GLU A 214 -7.21 7.79 -11.34
CA GLU A 214 -7.57 6.97 -10.19
C GLU A 214 -6.95 7.48 -8.90
N MET A 215 -5.67 7.86 -8.91
CA MET A 215 -4.97 8.41 -7.75
C MET A 215 -5.57 9.75 -7.29
N ARG A 216 -6.02 10.59 -8.23
CA ARG A 216 -6.70 11.86 -7.92
C ARG A 216 -7.96 11.69 -7.08
N LYS A 217 -8.64 10.54 -7.19
CA LYS A 217 -9.84 10.22 -6.40
C LYS A 217 -9.51 9.76 -4.98
N ARG A 218 -8.22 9.58 -4.65
CA ARG A 218 -7.75 9.00 -3.39
C ARG A 218 -7.35 10.08 -2.38
N VAL A 219 -7.43 9.68 -1.12
CA VAL A 219 -7.09 10.42 0.08
C VAL A 219 -5.79 9.85 0.65
N SER A 220 -4.91 10.75 1.05
CA SER A 220 -3.67 10.42 1.74
C SER A 220 -3.55 11.22 3.03
N THR A 221 -2.73 10.75 3.95
CA THR A 221 -2.40 11.49 5.17
C THR A 221 -1.27 12.46 4.91
N ASN A 222 -0.21 12.01 4.23
CA ASN A 222 0.78 12.89 3.65
C ASN A 222 0.46 13.11 2.16
N PRO A 223 0.38 14.35 1.66
CA PRO A 223 0.14 14.60 0.24
C PRO A 223 1.13 13.86 -0.69
N VAL A 224 2.39 13.70 -0.27
CA VAL A 224 3.45 12.99 -1.01
C VAL A 224 3.11 11.52 -1.25
N ASP A 225 2.31 10.89 -0.40
CA ASP A 225 1.94 9.47 -0.53
C ASP A 225 1.20 9.19 -1.85
N ARG A 226 0.44 10.16 -2.36
CA ARG A 226 -0.24 10.02 -3.67
C ARG A 226 0.76 9.88 -4.80
N VAL A 227 1.88 10.58 -4.73
CA VAL A 227 2.93 10.48 -5.73
C VAL A 227 3.71 9.18 -5.53
N ALA A 228 4.14 8.89 -4.30
CA ALA A 228 4.93 7.69 -4.02
C ALA A 228 4.17 6.39 -4.38
N GLY A 229 2.87 6.33 -4.14
CA GLY A 229 2.00 5.19 -4.48
C GLY A 229 1.83 4.94 -5.99
N LEU A 230 2.25 5.86 -6.87
CA LEU A 230 2.24 5.65 -8.32
C LEU A 230 3.41 4.81 -8.82
N SER A 231 4.50 4.68 -8.05
CA SER A 231 5.75 4.06 -8.52
C SER A 231 5.57 2.63 -9.03
N TYR A 232 4.76 1.82 -8.33
CA TYR A 232 4.47 0.43 -8.73
C TYR A 232 3.36 0.35 -9.79
N LEU A 233 2.38 1.26 -9.77
CA LEU A 233 1.33 1.33 -10.79
C LEU A 233 1.92 1.64 -12.18
N LEU A 234 2.96 2.47 -12.21
CA LEU A 234 3.66 2.89 -13.43
C LEU A 234 4.90 2.05 -13.75
N GLN A 235 5.14 0.95 -13.01
CA GLN A 235 6.23 0.00 -13.25
C GLN A 235 7.62 0.64 -13.44
N THR A 236 7.93 1.65 -12.63
CA THR A 236 9.26 2.31 -12.61
C THR A 236 10.36 1.30 -12.28
N GLU A 237 11.48 1.32 -13.01
CA GLU A 237 12.58 0.37 -12.79
C GLU A 237 13.35 0.69 -11.49
N GLU A 238 13.69 1.97 -11.34
CA GLU A 238 14.17 2.58 -10.10
C GLU A 238 13.01 3.30 -9.41
N VAL A 239 13.03 3.36 -8.08
CA VAL A 239 11.94 3.96 -7.29
C VAL A 239 12.46 5.18 -6.55
N PRO A 240 11.84 6.37 -6.65
CA PRO A 240 12.26 7.53 -5.88
C PRO A 240 12.27 7.23 -4.37
N ALA A 241 13.32 7.67 -3.67
CA ALA A 241 13.35 7.54 -2.22
C ALA A 241 12.28 8.45 -1.59
N TYR A 242 11.68 7.98 -0.49
CA TYR A 242 10.59 8.69 0.16
C TYR A 242 11.09 9.70 1.19
N TYR A 243 10.70 10.96 1.03
CA TYR A 243 10.96 12.03 1.97
C TYR A 243 9.66 12.69 2.39
N ALA A 244 9.19 12.43 3.62
CA ALA A 244 7.90 12.91 4.10
C ALA A 244 7.74 14.44 4.06
N ALA A 245 8.85 15.19 4.14
CA ALA A 245 8.85 16.66 4.17
C ALA A 245 9.03 17.30 2.78
N GLN A 246 9.26 16.52 1.72
CA GLN A 246 9.40 17.08 0.37
C GLN A 246 8.06 17.56 -0.18
N SER A 247 8.09 18.48 -1.13
CA SER A 247 6.87 18.91 -1.81
C SER A 247 6.34 17.83 -2.77
N GLU A 248 5.04 17.84 -3.04
CA GLU A 248 4.44 16.94 -4.03
C GLU A 248 5.05 17.13 -5.43
N GLU A 249 5.42 18.36 -5.78
CA GLU A 249 6.04 18.68 -7.06
C GLU A 249 7.47 18.12 -7.15
N GLU A 250 8.27 18.18 -6.10
CA GLU A 250 9.60 17.54 -6.07
C GLU A 250 9.48 16.02 -6.18
N ALA A 251 8.55 15.42 -5.43
CA ALA A 251 8.26 13.98 -5.51
C ALA A 251 7.83 13.58 -6.93
N TRP A 252 6.98 14.39 -7.56
CA TRP A 252 6.45 14.16 -8.90
C TRP A 252 7.56 14.24 -9.95
N ASN A 253 8.43 15.24 -9.81
CA ASN A 253 9.57 15.40 -10.70
C ASN A 253 10.51 14.19 -10.63
N ALA A 254 10.81 13.71 -9.42
CA ALA A 254 11.62 12.51 -9.23
C ALA A 254 10.95 11.27 -9.84
N LEU A 255 9.65 11.08 -9.62
CA LEU A 255 8.91 9.95 -10.19
C LEU A 255 8.92 9.96 -11.72
N VAL A 256 8.63 11.09 -12.36
CA VAL A 256 8.59 11.17 -13.82
C VAL A 256 9.98 10.97 -14.43
N ASP A 257 11.05 11.36 -13.73
CA ASP A 257 12.42 11.11 -14.20
C ASP A 257 12.73 9.60 -14.25
N GLU A 258 12.15 8.80 -13.35
CA GLU A 258 12.27 7.33 -13.31
C GLU A 258 11.22 6.57 -14.14
N MET A 259 10.26 7.26 -14.74
CA MET A 259 9.29 6.62 -15.62
C MET A 259 9.96 6.12 -16.91
N SER A 260 9.42 5.01 -17.43
CA SER A 260 9.81 4.51 -18.75
C SER A 260 9.63 5.61 -19.82
N ILE A 261 10.43 5.53 -20.88
CA ILE A 261 10.39 6.50 -21.99
C ILE A 261 8.97 6.60 -22.55
N THR A 262 8.26 5.47 -22.67
CA THR A 262 6.88 5.42 -23.16
C THR A 262 5.91 6.27 -22.32
N TYR A 263 5.99 6.26 -20.99
CA TYR A 263 5.12 7.09 -20.17
C TYR A 263 5.47 8.58 -20.28
N ARG A 264 6.76 8.91 -20.36
CA ARG A 264 7.21 10.29 -20.58
C ARG A 264 6.75 10.82 -21.94
N GLU A 265 6.80 10.00 -22.99
CA GLU A 265 6.26 10.30 -24.31
C GLU A 265 4.74 10.52 -24.26
N HIS A 266 4.00 9.65 -23.58
CA HIS A 266 2.55 9.84 -23.40
C HIS A 266 2.24 11.18 -22.73
N MET A 267 2.99 11.57 -21.70
CA MET A 267 2.81 12.87 -21.06
C MET A 267 3.12 14.03 -22.02
N PHE A 268 4.21 13.93 -22.79
CA PHE A 268 4.62 14.96 -23.74
C PHE A 268 3.64 15.12 -24.91
N PHE A 269 3.17 14.02 -25.51
CA PHE A 269 2.33 14.06 -26.71
C PHE A 269 0.83 14.23 -26.42
N LEU A 270 0.35 13.74 -25.27
CA LEU A 270 -1.09 13.73 -24.97
C LEU A 270 -1.53 14.88 -24.04
N TYR A 271 -0.59 15.60 -23.40
CA TYR A 271 -0.89 16.78 -22.60
C TYR A 271 -0.40 18.06 -23.29
N PRO A 272 -1.28 18.82 -23.96
CA PRO A 272 -0.88 19.92 -24.84
C PRO A 272 -0.46 21.20 -24.09
N GLN A 273 -0.74 21.31 -22.79
CA GLN A 273 -0.43 22.51 -22.01
C GLN A 273 0.98 22.41 -21.42
N PRO A 274 1.76 23.51 -21.44
CA PRO A 274 3.06 23.51 -20.79
C PRO A 274 2.92 23.31 -19.28
N GLY A 275 3.92 22.65 -18.69
CA GLY A 275 4.04 22.51 -17.25
C GLY A 275 4.10 23.87 -16.54
N SER A 276 3.42 23.99 -15.41
CA SER A 276 3.45 25.21 -14.57
C SER A 276 4.51 25.17 -13.45
N GLY A 277 5.30 24.08 -13.37
CA GLY A 277 6.41 23.93 -12.45
C GLY A 277 7.76 24.32 -13.06
N ASN A 278 8.84 23.75 -12.55
CA ASN A 278 10.20 24.00 -13.03
C ASN A 278 10.53 23.33 -14.38
N LYS A 279 9.62 22.50 -14.90
CA LYS A 279 9.75 21.78 -16.18
C LYS A 279 8.52 22.08 -17.04
N PHE A 280 8.73 22.50 -18.29
CA PHE A 280 7.64 22.93 -19.19
C PHE A 280 7.15 21.85 -20.15
N TRP A 281 7.97 20.82 -20.43
CA TRP A 281 7.63 19.77 -21.42
C TRP A 281 6.64 18.71 -20.89
N ARG A 282 6.35 18.72 -19.60
CA ARG A 282 5.46 17.78 -18.92
C ARG A 282 4.50 18.54 -17.98
N PRO A 283 3.32 18.01 -17.67
CA PRO A 283 2.46 18.57 -16.62
C PRO A 283 3.15 18.57 -15.25
N SER A 284 2.92 19.63 -14.48
CA SER A 284 3.20 19.66 -13.04
C SER A 284 2.24 18.74 -12.28
N TRP A 285 2.49 18.47 -11.01
CA TRP A 285 1.61 17.60 -10.20
C TRP A 285 0.18 18.15 -10.08
N LYS A 286 0.03 19.48 -10.06
CA LYS A 286 -1.28 20.14 -9.88
C LYS A 286 -2.14 20.13 -11.16
N GLN A 287 -1.53 19.88 -12.32
CA GLN A 287 -2.11 19.95 -13.66
C GLN A 287 -2.76 18.64 -14.11
#